data_AF-A0A3B0TLA8-F1
#
_entry.id   AF-A0A3B0TLA8-F1
#
_cell.length_a   1.000
_cell.length_b   1.000
_cell.length_c   1.000
_cell.angle_alpha   90.00
_cell.angle_beta   90.00
_cell.angle_gamma   90.00
#
_symmetry.space_group_name_H-M   'P 1'
#
loop_
_entity.id
_entity.type
_entity.pdbx_description
1 polymer ?
#
loop_
_entity_poly.entity_id
_entity_poly.type
_entity_poly.pdbx_seq_one_letter_code
_entity_poly.pdbx_strand_id
1 'polypeptide(L)' 'MPVRTVPYQPLDVPKDERLSVAADVYCEMDTRRSVRDFSDEPVPRSMIEQAILCASTAPSGAHQQPWTFV' A
#
# COMPACT_ATOMS: atom_id res chain seq x y z
N MET A 1 -9.71 -26.40 -13.44
CA MET A 1 -8.29 -26.68 -13.17
C MET A 1 -8.02 -26.24 -11.74
N PRO A 2 -7.48 -27.10 -10.85
CA PRO A 2 -7.11 -26.66 -9.51
C PRO A 2 -6.03 -25.56 -9.61
N VAL A 3 -6.14 -24.53 -8.78
CA VAL A 3 -5.15 -23.46 -8.73
C VAL A 3 -3.82 -24.04 -8.23
N ARG A 4 -2.73 -23.78 -8.94
CA ARG A 4 -1.38 -24.19 -8.50
C ARG A 4 -0.98 -23.35 -7.29
N THR A 5 -0.61 -24.00 -6.20
CA THR A 5 -0.07 -23.33 -5.01
C THR A 5 1.46 -23.19 -5.10
N VAL A 6 1.99 -22.15 -4.46
CA VAL A 6 3.43 -21.89 -4.32
C VAL A 6 3.78 -21.64 -2.83
N PRO A 7 4.99 -21.97 -2.36
CA PRO A 7 5.42 -21.61 -1.01
C PRO A 7 5.42 -20.09 -0.80
N TYR A 8 4.92 -19.64 0.34
CA TYR A 8 4.96 -18.23 0.72
C TYR A 8 6.35 -17.84 1.21
N GLN A 9 6.84 -16.67 0.78
CA GLN A 9 8.09 -16.07 1.21
C GLN A 9 7.80 -14.74 1.92
N PRO A 10 7.82 -14.71 3.27
CA PRO A 10 7.63 -13.47 4.02
C PRO A 10 8.86 -12.57 3.93
N LEU A 11 8.68 -11.29 4.23
CA LEU A 11 9.79 -10.38 4.49
C LEU A 11 10.56 -10.84 5.74
N ASP A 12 11.88 -10.90 5.64
CA ASP A 12 12.76 -11.30 6.73
C ASP A 12 13.15 -10.08 7.58
N VAL A 13 12.25 -9.68 8.49
CA VAL A 13 12.51 -8.60 9.45
C VAL A 13 13.02 -9.19 10.77
N PRO A 14 14.24 -8.83 11.23
CA PRO A 14 14.80 -9.24 12.50
C PRO A 14 13.86 -8.95 13.67
N LYS A 15 13.74 -9.88 14.62
CA LYS A 15 12.71 -9.81 15.67
C LYS A 15 12.86 -8.58 16.56
N ASP A 16 14.10 -8.19 16.84
CA ASP A 16 14.51 -7.02 17.59
C ASP A 16 14.19 -5.70 16.89
N GLU A 17 14.08 -5.70 15.55
CA GLU A 17 13.76 -4.50 14.77
C GLU A 17 12.25 -4.31 14.53
N ARG A 18 11.45 -5.38 14.60
CA ARG A 18 10.00 -5.35 14.27
C ARG A 18 9.23 -4.26 15.00
N LEU A 19 9.54 -4.05 16.27
CA LEU A 19 8.85 -3.03 17.07
C LEU A 19 9.21 -1.62 16.60
N SER A 20 10.47 -1.37 16.26
CA SER A 20 10.92 -0.08 15.70
C SER A 20 10.23 0.18 14.37
N VAL A 21 10.24 -0.80 13.46
CA VAL A 21 9.60 -0.68 12.13
C VAL A 21 8.11 -0.36 12.28
N ALA A 22 7.40 -1.02 13.20
CA ALA A 22 5.99 -0.74 13.45
C ALA A 22 5.77 0.68 14.01
N ALA A 23 6.65 1.14 14.91
CA ALA A 23 6.59 2.48 15.47
C ALA A 23 6.84 3.56 14.41
N ASP A 24 7.80 3.34 13.50
CA ASP A 24 8.11 4.29 12.41
C ASP A 24 6.93 4.44 11.45
N VAL A 25 6.31 3.32 11.05
CA VAL A 25 5.10 3.33 10.23
C VAL A 25 3.95 4.05 10.94
N TYR A 26 3.77 3.80 12.25
CA TYR A 26 2.75 4.52 13.03
C TYR A 26 3.01 6.03 13.03
N CYS A 27 4.23 6.46 13.34
CA CYS A 27 4.62 7.86 13.38
C CYS A 27 4.39 8.53 12.02
N GLU A 28 4.75 7.89 10.91
CA GLU A 28 4.50 8.40 9.56
C GLU A 28 3.00 8.58 9.31
N MET A 29 2.19 7.55 9.60
CA MET A 29 0.75 7.59 9.38
C MET A 29 0.03 8.61 10.28
N ASP A 30 0.52 8.85 11.49
CA ASP A 30 -0.03 9.83 12.44
C ASP A 30 0.16 11.27 11.94
N THR A 31 1.18 11.53 11.11
CA THR A 31 1.36 12.85 10.48
C THR A 31 0.27 13.19 9.45
N ARG A 32 -0.42 12.18 8.89
CA ARG A 32 -1.37 12.36 7.80
C ARG A 32 -2.65 13.05 8.28
N ARG A 33 -2.98 14.19 7.66
CA ARG A 33 -4.23 14.94 7.90
C ARG A 33 -5.09 14.97 6.65
N SER A 34 -6.40 15.06 6.83
CA SER A 34 -7.32 15.34 5.72
C SER A 34 -7.24 16.84 5.37
N VAL A 35 -6.57 17.14 4.26
CA VAL A 35 -6.41 18.48 3.69
C VAL A 35 -7.62 18.81 2.79
N ARG A 36 -8.04 20.07 2.77
CA ARG A 36 -9.18 20.55 1.96
C ARG A 36 -8.84 21.78 1.10
N ASP A 37 -7.58 22.22 1.13
CA ASP A 37 -7.06 23.35 0.37
C ASP A 37 -5.81 22.87 -0.37
N PHE A 38 -5.81 22.95 -1.69
CA PHE A 38 -4.84 22.28 -2.56
C PHE A 38 -4.17 23.30 -3.49
N SER A 39 -2.88 23.10 -3.77
CA SER A 39 -2.12 23.87 -4.76
C SER A 39 -2.47 23.43 -6.19
N ASP A 40 -2.38 24.36 -7.14
CA ASP A 40 -2.48 24.08 -8.59
C ASP A 40 -1.18 23.54 -9.19
N GLU A 41 -0.13 23.38 -8.38
CA GLU A 41 1.14 22.82 -8.83
C GLU A 41 0.97 21.37 -9.34
N PRO A 42 1.41 21.07 -10.58
CA PRO A 42 1.22 19.76 -11.15
C PRO A 42 2.09 18.71 -10.46
N VAL A 43 1.51 17.54 -10.17
CA VAL A 43 2.23 16.38 -9.68
C VAL A 43 2.62 15.45 -10.84
N PRO A 44 3.79 14.76 -10.78
CA PRO A 44 4.15 13.78 -11.80
C PRO A 44 3.13 12.65 -11.90
N ARG A 45 2.65 12.36 -13.11
CA ARG A 45 1.67 11.29 -13.35
C ARG A 45 2.14 9.93 -12.82
N SER A 46 3.43 9.62 -12.94
CA SER A 46 4.02 8.39 -12.42
C SER A 46 3.82 8.23 -10.91
N MET A 47 3.78 9.32 -10.14
CA MET A 47 3.51 9.28 -8.71
C MET A 47 2.07 8.82 -8.42
N ILE A 48 1.11 9.31 -9.20
CA ILE A 48 -0.30 8.90 -9.11
C ILE A 48 -0.44 7.42 -9.47
N GLU A 49 0.23 6.97 -10.53
CA GLU A 49 0.21 5.57 -10.96
C GLU A 49 0.79 4.63 -9.89
N GLN A 50 1.88 5.02 -9.21
CA GLN A 50 2.43 4.24 -8.10
C GLN A 50 1.46 4.14 -6.91
N ALA A 51 0.75 5.23 -6.59
CA ALA A 51 -0.27 5.19 -5.54
C ALA A 51 -1.42 4.22 -5.89
N ILE A 52 -1.87 4.22 -7.15
CA ILE A 52 -2.90 3.30 -7.64
C ILE A 52 -2.40 1.85 -7.61
N LEU A 53 -1.16 1.59 -8.06
CA LEU A 53 -0.56 0.26 -8.00
C LEU A 53 -0.50 -0.25 -6.56
N CYS A 54 -0.08 0.59 -5.61
CA CYS A 54 -0.08 0.26 -4.19
C CYS A 54 -1.48 -0.13 -3.71
N ALA A 55 -2.51 0.68 -4.00
CA ALA A 55 -3.89 0.40 -3.63
C ALA A 55 -4.41 -0.93 -4.21
N SER A 56 -4.00 -1.26 -5.45
CA SER A 56 -4.42 -2.50 -6.13
C SER A 56 -3.87 -3.80 -5.50
N THR A 57 -2.93 -3.70 -4.56
CA THR A 57 -2.39 -4.85 -3.81
C THR A 57 -3.33 -5.32 -2.68
N ALA A 58 -4.38 -4.57 -2.38
CA ALA A 58 -5.37 -4.95 -1.37
C ALA A 58 -5.99 -6.34 -1.68
N PRO A 59 -6.34 -7.14 -0.66
CA PRO A 59 -7.04 -8.39 -0.88
C PRO A 59 -8.45 -8.13 -1.43
N SER A 60 -8.97 -9.07 -2.22
CA SER A 60 -10.35 -9.03 -2.73
C SER A 60 -11.01 -10.41 -2.66
N GLY A 61 -12.31 -10.42 -2.39
CA GLY A 61 -13.10 -11.65 -2.37
C GLY A 61 -12.97 -12.40 -3.69
N ALA A 62 -12.66 -13.70 -3.62
CA ALA A 62 -12.42 -14.53 -4.80
C ALA A 62 -11.41 -13.95 -5.81
N HIS A 63 -10.48 -13.09 -5.37
CA HIS A 63 -9.50 -12.40 -6.22
C HIS A 63 -10.14 -11.58 -7.36
N GLN A 64 -11.33 -11.01 -7.14
CA GLN A 64 -12.07 -10.31 -8.18
C GLN A 64 -11.50 -8.93 -8.57
N GLN A 65 -10.71 -8.30 -7.69
CA GLN A 65 -10.22 -6.93 -7.87
C GLN A 65 -11.30 -5.94 -8.38
N PRO A 66 -12.45 -5.80 -7.67
CA PRO A 66 -13.64 -5.12 -8.20
C PRO A 66 -13.55 -3.59 -8.08
N TRP A 67 -12.41 -3.01 -8.43
CA TRP A 67 -12.15 -1.57 -8.37
C TRP A 67 -11.82 -1.02 -9.75
N THR A 68 -12.23 0.23 -9.97
CA THR A 68 -11.77 1.07 -11.07
C THR A 68 -11.37 2.40 -10.44
N PHE A 69 -10.12 2.81 -10.65
CA PHE A 69 -9.62 4.11 -10.22
C PHE A 69 -9.83 5.09 -11.39
N VAL A 70 -10.59 6.16 -11.14
CA VAL A 70 -11.02 7.16 -12.15
C VAL A 70 -10.49 8.53 -11.76
#